data_AF-A0A352RYU3-F1
#
_entry.id   AF-A0A352RYU3-F1
#
_cell.length_a   1.000
_cell.length_b   1.000
_cell.length_c   1.000
_cell.angle_alpha   90.00
_cell.angle_beta   90.00
_cell.angle_gamma   90.00
#
_symmetry.space_group_name_H-M   'P 1'
#
loop_
_entity.id
_entity.type
_entity.pdbx_description
1 polymer ?
#
loop_
_entity_poly.entity_id
_entity_poly.type
_entity_poly.pdbx_seq_one_letter_code
_entity_poly.pdbx_strand_id
1 'polypeptide(L)'
;DWYCDLPPASPQIWGEQTDVPESADWYNSTYLMVWGSNVPQTRTPDAHFYTEVRYKGTKTVAVSSDFGEMVKFGDIWLAPKQGTDAALAMAMGHVVLKEFHATGKSAYFRDYVKQYTDMPLLVLLREQDGTLVPDHFLRASHLDGNLDQANHPEWKTLAIDDATGEIVAPNGSIGFRWGEAAHDNGAKVGRWNLEMKDGGSGREIDQRLSLIGHEDEVVEVGFPYFGGEHDALLKRRVPTRRLTLADGTTVHVATVYDLQMANYGVDQGLGGPNVATSYDDDVPYTPAWQEKHTSVPRKLVIQVAREFADNADRTQGKSMVIVGAALNHWYHNDMIYRGIINLLMMCGCIGKSGGGWAHYVG
;
A
#
# COMPACT_ATOMS: atom_id res chain seq x y z
N ASP A 1 19.71 10.47 -8.65
CA ASP A 1 18.79 11.44 -9.24
C ASP A 1 19.37 12.84 -9.02
N TRP A 2 19.52 13.63 -10.08
CA TRP A 2 20.14 14.96 -10.04
C TRP A 2 19.09 16.09 -10.02
N TYR A 3 17.96 15.91 -10.70
CA TYR A 3 16.86 16.89 -10.74
C TYR A 3 15.80 16.66 -9.67
N CYS A 4 15.83 15.51 -9.01
CA CYS A 4 14.81 15.11 -8.03
C CYS A 4 13.46 14.82 -8.70
N ASP A 5 13.47 14.41 -9.97
CA ASP A 5 12.30 14.04 -10.77
C ASP A 5 11.97 12.54 -10.66
N LEU A 6 12.98 11.69 -10.44
CA LEU A 6 12.76 10.27 -10.18
C LEU A 6 12.09 10.15 -8.82
N PRO A 7 10.89 9.57 -8.71
CA PRO A 7 10.31 9.21 -7.42
C PRO A 7 10.88 7.86 -7.02
N PRO A 8 11.82 7.74 -6.04
CA PRO A 8 12.41 6.46 -5.67
C PRO A 8 11.38 5.43 -5.19
N ALA A 9 10.21 5.90 -4.73
CA ALA A 9 9.06 5.06 -4.42
C ALA A 9 8.57 4.21 -5.61
N SER A 10 8.68 4.69 -6.86
CA SER A 10 8.26 3.91 -8.04
C SER A 10 9.12 2.66 -8.24
N PRO A 11 10.47 2.74 -8.29
CA PRO A 11 11.32 1.55 -8.31
C PRO A 11 11.15 0.66 -7.08
N GLN A 12 10.91 1.23 -5.89
CA GLN A 12 10.70 0.45 -4.67
C GLN A 12 9.42 -0.39 -4.71
N ILE A 13 8.32 0.14 -5.25
CA ILE A 13 7.01 -0.52 -5.25
C ILE A 13 6.82 -1.40 -6.50
N TRP A 14 7.21 -0.92 -7.67
CA TRP A 14 6.88 -1.58 -8.94
C TRP A 14 8.10 -2.09 -9.72
N GLY A 15 9.32 -1.77 -9.28
CA GLY A 15 10.52 -2.07 -10.06
C GLY A 15 10.57 -1.30 -11.40
N GLU A 16 9.83 -0.20 -11.49
CA GLU A 16 9.69 0.65 -12.68
C GLU A 16 10.25 2.04 -12.40
N GLN A 17 10.95 2.63 -13.38
CA GLN A 17 11.50 3.97 -13.25
C GLN A 17 10.37 4.98 -13.01
N THR A 18 9.46 5.10 -13.97
CA THR A 18 8.25 5.93 -13.91
C THR A 18 7.37 5.56 -15.11
N ASP A 19 6.17 5.10 -14.86
CA ASP A 19 5.10 4.94 -15.86
C ASP A 19 3.80 5.47 -15.27
N VAL A 20 3.05 6.25 -16.04
CA VAL A 20 1.92 7.05 -15.57
C VAL A 20 0.81 7.14 -16.62
N PRO A 21 -0.45 7.34 -16.21
CA PRO A 21 -1.53 7.58 -17.17
C PRO A 21 -1.27 8.85 -17.99
N GLU A 22 -1.77 8.88 -19.22
CA GLU A 22 -1.83 10.10 -20.03
C GLU A 22 -2.83 11.12 -19.45
N SER A 23 -2.70 12.39 -19.82
CA SER A 23 -3.62 13.45 -19.34
C SER A 23 -5.07 13.25 -19.79
N ALA A 24 -5.28 12.63 -20.95
CA ALA A 24 -6.61 12.27 -21.41
C ALA A 24 -7.32 11.29 -20.45
N ASP A 25 -6.57 10.44 -19.76
CA ASP A 25 -7.14 9.48 -18.80
C ASP A 25 -7.62 10.15 -17.50
N TRP A 26 -7.18 11.39 -17.21
CA TRP A 26 -7.78 12.20 -16.13
C TRP A 26 -9.28 12.36 -16.35
N TYR A 27 -9.72 12.46 -17.61
CA TYR A 27 -11.13 12.60 -17.98
C TYR A 27 -11.94 11.32 -17.69
N ASN A 28 -11.29 10.16 -17.56
CA ASN A 28 -11.92 8.91 -17.17
C ASN A 28 -12.11 8.79 -15.65
N SER A 29 -11.39 9.59 -14.85
CA SER A 29 -11.53 9.61 -13.40
C SER A 29 -12.86 10.19 -12.94
N THR A 30 -13.39 9.68 -11.83
CA THR A 30 -14.61 10.20 -11.19
C THR A 30 -14.34 10.80 -9.81
N TYR A 31 -13.11 10.69 -9.30
CA TYR A 31 -12.61 11.43 -8.14
C TYR A 31 -11.13 11.72 -8.31
N LEU A 32 -10.77 13.01 -8.39
CA LEU A 32 -9.43 13.44 -8.75
C LEU A 32 -8.82 14.29 -7.64
N MET A 33 -7.74 13.80 -7.04
CA MET A 33 -6.93 14.60 -6.11
C MET A 33 -5.73 15.19 -6.85
N VAL A 34 -5.50 16.49 -6.71
CA VAL A 34 -4.34 17.19 -7.26
C VAL A 34 -3.46 17.62 -6.10
N TRP A 35 -2.38 16.89 -5.86
CA TRP A 35 -1.59 16.95 -4.64
C TRP A 35 -0.16 17.37 -4.92
N GLY A 36 0.19 18.61 -4.53
CA GLY A 36 1.53 19.15 -4.78
C GLY A 36 1.90 19.26 -6.27
N SER A 37 0.90 19.38 -7.15
CA SER A 37 1.06 19.56 -8.58
C SER A 37 0.26 20.78 -9.04
N ASN A 38 0.95 21.87 -9.40
CA ASN A 38 0.27 23.09 -9.87
C ASN A 38 -0.10 22.98 -11.36
N VAL A 39 -1.04 22.09 -11.67
CA VAL A 39 -1.43 21.68 -13.04
C VAL A 39 -1.61 22.86 -14.01
N PRO A 40 -2.35 23.95 -13.69
CA PRO A 40 -2.51 25.07 -14.64
C PRO A 40 -1.19 25.75 -15.02
N GLN A 41 -0.23 25.80 -14.10
CA GLN A 41 1.04 26.48 -14.29
C GLN A 41 2.12 25.56 -14.89
N THR A 42 2.16 24.29 -14.49
CA THR A 42 3.24 23.35 -14.87
C THR A 42 2.81 22.31 -15.91
N ARG A 43 1.51 22.19 -16.18
CA ARG A 43 0.86 21.34 -17.19
C ARG A 43 -0.16 22.14 -18.00
N THR A 44 0.16 23.39 -18.32
CA THR A 44 -0.73 24.29 -19.07
C THR A 44 -1.42 23.65 -20.29
N PRO A 45 -0.73 22.90 -21.19
CA PRO A 45 -1.40 22.29 -22.34
C PRO A 45 -2.40 21.19 -21.97
N ASP A 46 -2.26 20.54 -20.82
CA ASP A 46 -3.12 19.45 -20.35
C ASP A 46 -4.18 19.92 -19.34
N ALA A 47 -4.07 21.14 -18.82
CA ALA A 47 -4.92 21.67 -17.76
C ALA A 47 -6.41 21.69 -18.13
N HIS A 48 -6.75 21.72 -19.42
CA HIS A 48 -8.13 21.63 -19.86
C HIS A 48 -8.78 20.32 -19.42
N PHE A 49 -8.09 19.17 -19.46
CA PHE A 49 -8.64 17.89 -18.98
C PHE A 49 -9.02 17.93 -17.49
N TYR A 50 -8.19 18.56 -16.65
CA TYR A 50 -8.48 18.77 -15.23
C TYR A 50 -9.74 19.62 -15.02
N THR A 51 -9.92 20.67 -15.82
CA THR A 51 -11.09 21.55 -15.67
C THR A 51 -12.36 20.98 -16.30
N GLU A 52 -12.26 20.31 -17.45
CA GLU A 52 -13.39 19.79 -18.22
C GLU A 52 -13.98 18.53 -17.59
N VAL A 53 -13.16 17.68 -16.97
CA VAL A 53 -13.67 16.47 -16.28
C VAL A 53 -14.66 16.83 -15.17
N ARG A 54 -14.56 18.02 -14.59
CA ARG A 54 -15.51 18.52 -13.59
C ARG A 54 -16.92 18.68 -14.15
N TYR A 55 -17.07 19.01 -15.44
CA TYR A 55 -18.38 19.08 -16.10
C TYR A 55 -19.00 17.69 -16.30
N LYS A 56 -18.20 16.62 -16.28
CA LYS A 56 -18.65 15.23 -16.24
C LYS A 56 -19.18 14.83 -14.84
N GLY A 57 -19.04 15.69 -13.84
CA GLY A 57 -19.43 15.45 -12.45
C GLY A 57 -18.31 14.92 -11.56
N THR A 58 -17.06 14.89 -12.05
CA THR A 58 -15.90 14.45 -11.26
C THR A 58 -15.58 15.47 -10.18
N LYS A 59 -15.54 14.99 -8.93
CA LYS A 59 -15.11 15.80 -7.80
C LYS A 59 -13.59 15.95 -7.79
N THR A 60 -13.14 17.15 -7.46
CA THR A 60 -11.73 17.54 -7.45
C THR A 60 -11.31 18.03 -6.08
N VAL A 61 -10.16 17.57 -5.58
CA VAL A 61 -9.59 18.01 -4.31
C VAL A 61 -8.18 18.51 -4.56
N ALA A 62 -7.92 19.77 -4.26
CA ALA A 62 -6.58 20.33 -4.33
C ALA A 62 -5.90 20.20 -2.96
N VAL A 63 -4.69 19.65 -2.94
CA VAL A 63 -3.86 19.55 -1.73
C VAL A 63 -2.58 20.35 -1.96
N SER A 64 -2.49 21.50 -1.29
CA SER A 64 -1.37 22.43 -1.40
C SER A 64 -1.27 23.30 -0.16
N SER A 65 -0.06 23.56 0.33
CA SER A 65 0.17 24.41 1.51
C SER A 65 -0.23 25.88 1.28
N ASP A 66 -0.17 26.34 0.04
CA ASP A 66 -0.55 27.68 -0.41
C ASP A 66 -1.77 27.63 -1.35
N PHE A 67 -2.37 28.79 -1.59
CA PHE A 67 -3.46 28.92 -2.56
C PHE A 67 -2.91 29.03 -4.00
N GLY A 68 -2.34 27.93 -4.49
CA GLY A 68 -1.81 27.81 -5.85
C GLY A 68 -2.91 27.78 -6.92
N GLU A 69 -2.55 27.90 -8.20
CA GLU A 69 -3.54 27.99 -9.29
C GLU A 69 -4.45 26.76 -9.39
N MET A 70 -3.93 25.56 -9.12
CA MET A 70 -4.73 24.33 -9.08
C MET A 70 -5.86 24.36 -8.03
N VAL A 71 -5.70 25.13 -6.96
CA VAL A 71 -6.69 25.29 -5.88
C VAL A 71 -7.94 26.00 -6.38
N LYS A 72 -7.81 26.95 -7.31
CA LYS A 72 -8.94 27.68 -7.93
C LYS A 72 -9.96 26.74 -8.58
N PHE A 73 -9.51 25.56 -9.01
CA PHE A 73 -10.33 24.58 -9.72
C PHE A 73 -10.80 23.42 -8.83
N GLY A 74 -10.31 23.33 -7.58
CA GLY A 74 -10.71 22.28 -6.64
C GLY A 74 -12.04 22.57 -5.95
N ASP A 75 -12.83 21.53 -5.68
CA ASP A 75 -14.06 21.64 -4.89
C ASP A 75 -13.79 21.63 -3.38
N ILE A 76 -12.66 21.04 -2.97
CA ILE A 76 -12.09 21.10 -1.62
C ILE A 76 -10.62 21.50 -1.71
N TRP A 77 -10.18 22.38 -0.82
CA TRP A 77 -8.77 22.69 -0.59
C TRP A 77 -8.32 22.12 0.76
N LEU A 78 -7.34 21.22 0.73
CA LEU A 78 -6.59 20.80 1.91
C LEU A 78 -5.25 21.53 1.93
N ALA A 79 -4.95 22.21 3.03
CA ALA A 79 -3.76 23.04 3.17
C ALA A 79 -2.80 22.50 4.25
N PRO A 80 -2.12 21.36 4.00
CA PRO A 80 -1.17 20.83 4.96
C PRO A 80 0.05 21.76 5.10
N LYS A 81 0.67 21.76 6.28
CA LYS A 81 2.02 22.28 6.47
C LYS A 81 2.94 21.60 5.44
N GLN A 82 3.69 22.36 4.66
CA GLN A 82 4.51 21.80 3.59
C GLN A 82 5.51 20.77 4.12
N GLY A 83 5.60 19.61 3.44
CA GLY A 83 6.49 18.51 3.83
C GLY A 83 5.90 17.56 4.88
N THR A 84 4.67 17.81 5.35
CA THR A 84 3.94 16.93 6.29
C THR A 84 2.92 16.02 5.60
N ASP A 85 2.91 16.02 4.27
CA ASP A 85 1.94 15.33 3.42
C ASP A 85 1.89 13.81 3.65
N ALA A 86 3.00 13.19 4.07
CA ALA A 86 3.02 11.79 4.49
C ALA A 86 2.09 11.54 5.70
N ALA A 87 2.01 12.46 6.66
CA ALA A 87 1.10 12.34 7.80
C ALA A 87 -0.37 12.41 7.36
N LEU A 88 -0.68 13.30 6.41
CA LEU A 88 -2.01 13.39 5.81
C LEU A 88 -2.38 12.09 5.08
N ALA A 89 -1.48 11.57 4.23
CA ALA A 89 -1.71 10.33 3.49
C ALA A 89 -1.88 9.12 4.41
N MET A 90 -1.07 9.03 5.48
CA MET A 90 -1.18 7.96 6.48
C MET A 90 -2.54 7.98 7.18
N ALA A 91 -3.06 9.15 7.55
CA ALA A 91 -4.37 9.26 8.17
C ALA A 91 -5.54 8.98 7.22
N MET A 92 -5.41 9.35 5.94
CA MET A 92 -6.38 8.92 4.93
C MET A 92 -6.38 7.40 4.79
N GLY A 93 -5.19 6.78 4.74
CA GLY A 93 -5.04 5.34 4.71
C GLY A 93 -5.63 4.64 5.94
N HIS A 94 -5.47 5.21 7.13
CA HIS A 94 -6.09 4.68 8.36
C HIS A 94 -7.62 4.62 8.23
N VAL A 95 -8.26 5.68 7.72
CA VAL A 95 -9.72 5.71 7.49
C VAL A 95 -10.13 4.62 6.49
N VAL A 96 -9.41 4.48 5.38
CA VAL A 96 -9.70 3.46 4.36
C VAL A 96 -9.54 2.05 4.91
N LEU A 97 -8.45 1.77 5.63
CA LEU A 97 -8.22 0.46 6.24
C LEU A 97 -9.30 0.14 7.29
N LYS A 98 -9.64 1.10 8.15
CA LYS A 98 -10.66 0.90 9.19
C LYS A 98 -12.06 0.69 8.62
N GLU A 99 -12.47 1.44 7.60
CA GLU A 99 -13.85 1.41 7.10
C GLU A 99 -14.11 0.42 5.95
N PHE A 100 -13.12 0.16 5.11
CA PHE A 100 -13.31 -0.64 3.90
C PHE A 100 -12.66 -2.03 4.00
N HIS A 101 -11.54 -2.14 4.72
CA HIS A 101 -10.78 -3.38 4.85
C HIS A 101 -11.13 -4.16 6.12
N ALA A 102 -11.02 -3.55 7.30
CA ALA A 102 -11.26 -4.21 8.60
C ALA A 102 -12.71 -4.71 8.75
N THR A 103 -13.67 -3.95 8.22
CA THR A 103 -15.10 -4.31 8.23
C THR A 103 -15.48 -5.29 7.11
N GLY A 104 -14.58 -5.53 6.15
CA GLY A 104 -14.88 -6.29 4.93
C GLY A 104 -15.87 -5.60 3.98
N LYS A 105 -16.07 -4.28 4.09
CA LYS A 105 -17.09 -3.55 3.30
C LYS A 105 -16.88 -3.65 1.78
N SER A 106 -15.63 -3.63 1.29
CA SER A 106 -15.35 -3.72 -0.16
C SER A 106 -14.76 -5.08 -0.55
N ALA A 107 -15.52 -5.86 -1.32
CA ALA A 107 -14.99 -7.06 -1.97
C ALA A 107 -13.94 -6.70 -3.04
N TYR A 108 -14.21 -5.65 -3.84
CA TYR A 108 -13.31 -5.19 -4.89
C TYR A 108 -11.91 -4.86 -4.36
N PHE A 109 -11.80 -4.11 -3.27
CA PHE A 109 -10.49 -3.77 -2.69
C PHE A 109 -9.75 -4.99 -2.18
N ARG A 110 -10.46 -5.91 -1.52
CA ARG A 110 -9.87 -7.12 -0.96
C ARG A 110 -9.34 -8.05 -2.06
N ASP A 111 -10.12 -8.27 -3.09
CA ASP A 111 -9.72 -9.10 -4.25
C ASP A 111 -8.54 -8.45 -4.98
N TYR A 112 -8.56 -7.12 -5.14
CA TYR A 112 -7.46 -6.38 -5.74
C TYR A 112 -6.15 -6.56 -4.97
N VAL A 113 -6.15 -6.33 -3.65
CA VAL A 113 -4.90 -6.41 -2.87
C VAL A 113 -4.40 -7.84 -2.69
N LYS A 114 -5.29 -8.84 -2.72
CA LYS A 114 -4.91 -10.25 -2.77
C LYS A 114 -4.07 -10.57 -4.01
N GLN A 115 -4.47 -10.06 -5.18
CA GLN A 115 -3.84 -10.45 -6.44
C GLN A 115 -2.65 -9.57 -6.83
N TYR A 116 -2.75 -8.27 -6.59
CA TYR A 116 -1.86 -7.29 -7.21
C TYR A 116 -0.89 -6.61 -6.24
N THR A 117 -0.83 -7.08 -4.99
CA THR A 117 0.10 -6.55 -3.98
C THR A 117 0.81 -7.67 -3.25
N ASP A 118 1.81 -7.31 -2.46
CA ASP A 118 2.51 -8.19 -1.53
C ASP A 118 1.79 -8.38 -0.19
N MET A 119 0.61 -7.77 0.01
CA MET A 119 -0.18 -7.90 1.24
C MET A 119 -0.38 -9.34 1.76
N PRO A 120 -0.68 -10.36 0.93
CA PRO A 120 -0.82 -11.73 1.43
C PRO A 120 0.52 -12.46 1.69
N LEU A 121 1.66 -11.87 1.31
CA LEU A 121 2.95 -12.54 1.43
C LEU A 121 3.43 -12.55 2.88
N LEU A 122 4.12 -13.64 3.25
CA LEU A 122 4.60 -13.88 4.60
C LEU A 122 5.94 -13.20 4.86
N VAL A 123 6.04 -12.51 5.99
CA VAL A 123 7.23 -11.83 6.51
C VAL A 123 7.69 -12.54 7.77
N LEU A 124 9.00 -12.83 7.86
CA LEU A 124 9.64 -13.33 9.07
C LEU A 124 9.69 -12.22 10.12
N LEU A 125 9.47 -12.58 11.38
CA LEU A 125 9.71 -11.68 12.51
C LEU A 125 10.98 -12.13 13.24
N ARG A 126 11.89 -11.19 13.47
CA ARG A 126 13.12 -11.44 14.24
C ARG A 126 13.08 -10.75 15.59
N GLU A 127 13.77 -11.32 16.56
CA GLU A 127 13.98 -10.67 17.85
C GLU A 127 15.01 -9.53 17.72
N GLN A 128 14.68 -8.39 18.31
CA GLN A 128 15.56 -7.24 18.48
C GLN A 128 15.29 -6.62 19.84
N ASP A 129 16.29 -6.63 20.73
CA ASP A 129 16.23 -5.99 22.05
C ASP A 129 14.98 -6.40 22.86
N GLY A 130 14.62 -7.69 22.82
CA GLY A 130 13.46 -8.27 23.51
C GLY A 130 12.09 -7.91 22.89
N THR A 131 12.07 -7.42 21.65
CA THR A 131 10.83 -7.13 20.89
C THR A 131 10.93 -7.77 19.50
N LEU A 132 9.84 -8.34 19.00
CA LEU A 132 9.81 -8.82 17.61
C LEU A 132 9.69 -7.64 16.65
N VAL A 133 10.43 -7.67 15.56
CA VAL A 133 10.35 -6.66 14.49
C VAL A 133 10.22 -7.34 13.13
N PRO A 134 9.54 -6.73 12.15
CA PRO A 134 9.52 -7.26 10.78
C PRO A 134 10.94 -7.33 10.22
N ASP A 135 11.25 -8.46 9.57
CA ASP A 135 12.53 -8.68 8.89
C ASP A 135 12.31 -8.74 7.38
N HIS A 136 12.65 -9.86 6.74
CA HIS A 136 12.48 -10.08 5.31
C HIS A 136 11.38 -11.10 5.03
N PHE A 137 10.93 -11.15 3.77
CA PHE A 137 9.94 -12.13 3.33
C PHE A 137 10.43 -13.56 3.55
N LEU A 138 9.51 -14.43 3.98
CA LEU A 138 9.71 -15.88 3.92
C LEU A 138 9.90 -16.30 2.46
N ARG A 139 10.95 -17.09 2.20
CA ARG A 139 11.31 -17.59 0.88
C ARG A 139 11.16 -19.10 0.81
N ALA A 140 10.94 -19.64 -0.39
CA ALA A 140 10.87 -21.08 -0.61
C ALA A 140 12.12 -21.80 -0.07
N SER A 141 13.30 -21.19 -0.20
CA SER A 141 14.56 -21.75 0.32
C SER A 141 14.67 -21.84 1.84
N HIS A 142 13.75 -21.22 2.59
CA HIS A 142 13.72 -21.34 4.05
C HIS A 142 12.97 -22.59 4.51
N LEU A 143 12.21 -23.24 3.64
CA LEU A 143 11.44 -24.45 3.96
C LEU A 143 12.16 -25.70 3.50
N ASP A 144 11.91 -26.81 4.19
CA ASP A 144 12.45 -28.11 3.79
C ASP A 144 11.99 -28.46 2.36
N GLY A 145 12.88 -29.07 1.58
CA GLY A 145 12.62 -29.37 0.16
C GLY A 145 12.42 -28.15 -0.75
N ASN A 146 12.69 -26.93 -0.29
CA ASN A 146 12.53 -25.68 -1.06
C ASN A 146 11.12 -25.47 -1.65
N LEU A 147 10.07 -26.05 -1.03
CA LEU A 147 8.70 -26.05 -1.55
C LEU A 147 8.61 -26.50 -3.02
N ASP A 148 9.40 -27.52 -3.38
CA ASP A 148 9.52 -28.08 -4.74
C ASP A 148 9.94 -27.06 -5.82
N GLN A 149 10.59 -25.96 -5.41
CA GLN A 149 11.16 -24.97 -6.31
C GLN A 149 12.64 -25.24 -6.56
N ALA A 150 12.94 -25.95 -7.66
CA ALA A 150 14.32 -26.28 -8.04
C ALA A 150 15.14 -25.06 -8.51
N ASN A 151 14.49 -24.07 -9.13
CA ASN A 151 15.11 -22.86 -9.68
C ASN A 151 14.87 -21.66 -8.75
N HIS A 152 15.93 -20.95 -8.36
CA HIS A 152 15.93 -19.73 -7.55
C HIS A 152 14.94 -19.73 -6.36
N PRO A 153 14.90 -20.77 -5.50
CA PRO A 153 13.99 -20.82 -4.36
C PRO A 153 14.16 -19.65 -3.37
N GLU A 154 15.36 -19.07 -3.28
CA GLU A 154 15.68 -17.90 -2.46
C GLU A 154 15.03 -16.60 -2.97
N TRP A 155 14.55 -16.58 -4.21
CA TRP A 155 13.90 -15.44 -4.84
C TRP A 155 12.38 -15.59 -4.98
N LYS A 156 11.79 -16.62 -4.36
CA LYS A 156 10.36 -16.92 -4.42
C LYS A 156 9.71 -16.70 -3.06
N THR A 157 8.90 -15.66 -2.96
CA THR A 157 8.14 -15.30 -1.75
C THR A 157 6.93 -16.22 -1.55
N LEU A 158 6.53 -16.42 -0.30
CA LEU A 158 5.48 -17.38 0.05
C LEU A 158 4.21 -16.71 0.57
N ALA A 159 3.07 -17.35 0.31
CA ALA A 159 1.75 -16.99 0.82
C ALA A 159 1.06 -18.21 1.45
N ILE A 160 -0.09 -18.01 2.10
CA ILE A 160 -0.97 -19.10 2.52
C ILE A 160 -2.16 -19.14 1.56
N ASP A 161 -2.46 -20.32 1.03
CA ASP A 161 -3.71 -20.58 0.32
C ASP A 161 -4.86 -20.71 1.31
N ASP A 162 -5.84 -19.82 1.24
CA ASP A 162 -6.95 -19.69 2.18
C ASP A 162 -7.84 -20.94 2.20
N ALA A 163 -8.01 -21.57 1.03
CA ALA A 163 -8.85 -22.75 0.86
C ALA A 163 -8.31 -24.00 1.56
N THR A 164 -6.98 -24.13 1.64
CA THR A 164 -6.31 -25.35 2.13
C THR A 164 -5.53 -25.11 3.44
N GLY A 165 -5.13 -23.88 3.73
CA GLY A 165 -4.22 -23.52 4.81
C GLY A 165 -2.75 -23.85 4.54
N GLU A 166 -2.43 -24.30 3.32
CA GLU A 166 -1.08 -24.66 2.89
C GLU A 166 -0.24 -23.43 2.57
N ILE A 167 1.07 -23.52 2.81
CA ILE A 167 2.03 -22.53 2.31
C ILE A 167 2.33 -22.83 0.85
N VAL A 168 2.23 -21.80 0.00
CA VAL A 168 2.43 -21.90 -1.45
C VAL A 168 3.42 -20.85 -1.94
N ALA A 169 4.08 -21.11 -3.07
CA ALA A 169 4.89 -20.13 -3.79
C ALA A 169 4.06 -19.60 -4.98
N PRO A 170 3.28 -18.51 -4.82
CA PRO A 170 2.46 -18.00 -5.91
C PRO A 170 3.32 -17.62 -7.13
N ASN A 171 2.75 -17.75 -8.33
CA ASN A 171 3.36 -17.24 -9.55
C ASN A 171 3.77 -15.76 -9.42
N GLY A 172 4.73 -15.33 -10.24
CA GLY A 172 5.06 -13.91 -10.42
C GLY A 172 6.23 -13.36 -9.60
N SER A 173 6.62 -14.00 -8.50
CA SER A 173 7.83 -13.60 -7.76
C SER A 173 9.08 -13.65 -8.65
N ILE A 174 10.08 -12.82 -8.35
CA ILE A 174 11.21 -12.56 -9.26
C ILE A 174 12.03 -13.82 -9.59
N GLY A 175 12.04 -14.82 -8.71
CA GLY A 175 12.69 -16.10 -8.97
C GLY A 175 12.12 -16.87 -10.16
N PHE A 176 10.85 -16.65 -10.53
CA PHE A 176 10.23 -17.26 -11.71
C PHE A 176 10.61 -16.58 -13.04
N ARG A 177 11.23 -15.39 -13.00
CA ARG A 177 11.53 -14.59 -14.20
C ARG A 177 12.66 -15.18 -15.04
N TRP A 178 13.61 -15.85 -14.40
CA TRP A 178 14.87 -16.28 -15.02
C TRP A 178 15.22 -17.72 -14.63
N GLY A 179 15.97 -18.42 -15.49
CA GLY A 179 16.58 -19.71 -15.16
C GLY A 179 15.68 -20.95 -15.28
N GLU A 180 14.35 -20.79 -15.30
CA GLU A 180 13.37 -21.89 -15.29
C GLU A 180 13.60 -22.95 -16.38
N ALA A 181 14.05 -22.57 -17.58
CA ALA A 181 14.27 -23.50 -18.69
C ALA A 181 15.41 -24.52 -18.44
N ALA A 182 16.32 -24.25 -17.51
CA ALA A 182 17.42 -25.14 -17.16
C ALA A 182 17.00 -26.27 -16.18
N HIS A 183 15.77 -26.22 -15.67
CA HIS A 183 15.23 -27.16 -14.68
C HIS A 183 14.00 -27.88 -15.23
N ASP A 184 13.72 -29.10 -14.74
CA ASP A 184 12.53 -29.88 -15.09
C ASP A 184 12.26 -30.01 -16.61
N ASN A 185 13.32 -30.10 -17.43
CA ASN A 185 13.24 -30.09 -18.90
C ASN A 185 12.44 -28.90 -19.49
N GLY A 186 12.40 -27.77 -18.76
CA GLY A 186 11.63 -26.58 -19.13
C GLY A 186 10.11 -26.70 -18.92
N ALA A 187 9.62 -27.76 -18.26
CA ALA A 187 8.19 -28.02 -18.07
C ALA A 187 7.46 -26.91 -17.29
N LYS A 188 8.20 -26.12 -16.51
CA LYS A 188 7.67 -25.11 -15.59
C LYS A 188 7.97 -23.65 -16.02
N VAL A 189 8.38 -23.44 -17.27
CA VAL A 189 8.57 -22.10 -17.86
C VAL A 189 7.22 -21.38 -17.99
N GLY A 190 7.22 -20.04 -17.85
CA GLY A 190 6.03 -19.20 -18.08
C GLY A 190 5.26 -18.81 -16.81
N ARG A 191 5.80 -19.11 -15.61
CA ARG A 191 5.20 -18.79 -14.30
C ARG A 191 5.48 -17.36 -13.78
N TRP A 192 6.21 -16.54 -14.55
CA TRP A 192 6.38 -15.12 -14.23
C TRP A 192 5.17 -14.32 -14.76
N ASN A 193 4.05 -14.45 -14.04
CA ASN A 193 2.78 -13.81 -14.33
C ASN A 193 2.00 -13.63 -13.01
N LEU A 194 0.86 -12.91 -13.05
CA LEU A 194 0.01 -12.63 -11.88
C LEU A 194 -1.26 -13.50 -11.86
N GLU A 195 -1.24 -14.68 -12.49
CA GLU A 195 -2.30 -15.66 -12.32
C GLU A 195 -2.26 -16.18 -10.88
N MET A 196 -3.44 -16.34 -10.25
CA MET A 196 -3.57 -16.85 -8.88
C MET A 196 -3.37 -18.37 -8.82
N LYS A 197 -2.14 -18.80 -9.14
CA LYS A 197 -1.74 -20.20 -9.14
C LYS A 197 -0.54 -20.43 -8.26
N ASP A 198 -0.53 -21.60 -7.62
CA ASP A 198 0.68 -22.13 -6.99
C ASP A 198 1.71 -22.43 -8.08
N GLY A 199 2.90 -21.85 -7.94
CA GLY A 199 4.00 -22.11 -8.84
C GLY A 199 4.34 -23.59 -8.85
N GLY A 200 4.38 -24.28 -7.71
CA GLY A 200 4.78 -25.68 -7.61
C GLY A 200 3.91 -26.62 -8.44
N SER A 201 2.61 -26.64 -8.13
CA SER A 201 1.64 -27.58 -8.71
C SER A 201 0.87 -27.03 -9.92
N GLY A 202 0.83 -25.72 -10.12
CA GLY A 202 0.03 -25.06 -11.15
C GLY A 202 -1.47 -24.97 -10.83
N ARG A 203 -1.91 -25.43 -9.65
CA ARG A 203 -3.31 -25.33 -9.21
C ARG A 203 -3.69 -23.89 -8.90
N GLU A 204 -4.97 -23.57 -9.06
CA GLU A 204 -5.52 -22.29 -8.57
C GLU A 204 -5.39 -22.20 -7.04
N ILE A 205 -5.14 -20.99 -6.54
CA ILE A 205 -5.03 -20.65 -5.12
C ILE A 205 -5.89 -19.41 -4.81
N ASP A 206 -6.33 -19.28 -3.56
CA ASP A 206 -6.84 -18.01 -3.02
C ASP A 206 -5.88 -17.52 -1.94
N GLN A 207 -5.19 -16.41 -2.15
CA GLN A 207 -4.19 -15.95 -1.19
C GLN A 207 -4.85 -15.34 0.06
N ARG A 208 -4.50 -15.85 1.24
CA ARG A 208 -4.97 -15.34 2.54
C ARG A 208 -4.33 -13.98 2.84
N LEU A 209 -5.18 -12.97 3.07
CA LEU A 209 -4.70 -11.63 3.49
C LEU A 209 -4.29 -11.58 4.96
N SER A 210 -5.15 -12.05 5.86
CA SER A 210 -4.97 -11.87 7.30
C SER A 210 -4.92 -13.21 8.01
N LEU A 211 -4.08 -13.31 9.03
CA LEU A 211 -3.98 -14.48 9.89
C LEU A 211 -5.02 -14.48 11.01
N ILE A 212 -5.83 -13.43 11.19
CA ILE A 212 -6.86 -13.38 12.23
C ILE A 212 -7.86 -14.54 12.09
N GLY A 213 -8.10 -15.24 13.20
CA GLY A 213 -8.90 -16.46 13.27
C GLY A 213 -8.14 -17.73 12.84
N HIS A 214 -6.87 -17.59 12.48
CA HIS A 214 -6.01 -18.65 11.96
C HIS A 214 -4.55 -18.55 12.45
N GLU A 215 -4.30 -17.65 13.39
CA GLU A 215 -3.01 -17.48 14.06
C GLU A 215 -2.77 -18.60 15.08
N ASP A 216 -1.52 -18.96 15.27
CA ASP A 216 -1.12 -19.79 16.40
C ASP A 216 -0.99 -18.93 17.67
N GLU A 217 -0.58 -17.67 17.50
CA GLU A 217 -0.36 -16.72 18.58
C GLU A 217 -0.45 -15.27 18.10
N VAL A 218 -0.92 -14.39 18.99
CA VAL A 218 -0.84 -12.93 18.83
C VAL A 218 0.37 -12.41 19.60
N VAL A 219 1.31 -11.77 18.91
CA VAL A 219 2.57 -11.28 19.51
C VAL A 219 2.70 -9.76 19.39
N GLU A 220 3.50 -9.14 20.25
CA GLU A 220 3.84 -7.71 20.12
C GLU A 220 4.98 -7.51 19.12
N VAL A 221 4.72 -6.71 18.09
CA VAL A 221 5.67 -6.32 17.06
C VAL A 221 5.98 -4.83 17.18
N GLY A 222 7.26 -4.48 17.13
CA GLY A 222 7.75 -3.10 17.19
C GLY A 222 7.76 -2.44 15.81
N PHE A 223 7.18 -1.25 15.71
CA PHE A 223 7.16 -0.41 14.52
C PHE A 223 7.88 0.90 14.79
N PRO A 224 8.87 1.29 13.97
CA PRO A 224 9.61 2.53 14.19
C PRO A 224 8.69 3.75 14.00
N TYR A 225 8.89 4.77 14.83
CA TYR A 225 8.10 5.97 14.82
C TYR A 225 8.96 7.23 14.90
N PHE A 226 8.69 8.17 14.01
CA PHE A 226 9.52 9.37 13.80
C PHE A 226 8.75 10.69 13.94
N GLY A 227 7.48 10.66 14.36
CA GLY A 227 6.69 11.90 14.57
C GLY A 227 7.13 12.70 15.80
N GLY A 228 7.75 12.03 16.78
CA GLY A 228 8.48 12.66 17.90
C GLY A 228 7.69 12.80 19.21
N GLU A 229 6.36 12.63 19.21
CA GLU A 229 5.50 12.80 20.39
C GLU A 229 5.11 11.49 21.09
N HIS A 230 5.49 10.35 20.52
CA HIS A 230 5.31 9.00 21.09
C HIS A 230 6.64 8.27 21.14
N ASP A 231 6.66 7.09 21.76
CA ASP A 231 7.83 6.21 21.80
C ASP A 231 8.35 5.93 20.39
N ALA A 232 9.69 5.92 20.25
CA ALA A 232 10.36 5.69 18.96
C ALA A 232 10.10 4.28 18.38
N LEU A 233 9.62 3.35 19.20
CA LEU A 233 9.23 2.01 18.79
C LEU A 233 7.83 1.70 19.34
N LEU A 234 6.82 1.73 18.47
CA LEU A 234 5.43 1.45 18.80
C LEU A 234 5.21 -0.07 18.83
N LYS A 235 4.91 -0.62 20.00
CA LYS A 235 4.53 -2.04 20.12
C LYS A 235 3.07 -2.23 19.78
N ARG A 236 2.77 -3.07 18.79
CA ARG A 236 1.41 -3.38 18.34
C ARG A 236 1.23 -4.88 18.19
N ARG A 237 0.04 -5.37 18.50
CA ARG A 237 -0.29 -6.79 18.46
C ARG A 237 -0.53 -7.22 17.01
N VAL A 238 0.09 -8.32 16.60
CA VAL A 238 0.01 -8.88 15.25
C VAL A 238 -0.29 -10.38 15.37
N PRO A 239 -1.26 -10.91 14.60
CA PRO A 239 -1.53 -12.34 14.53
C PRO A 239 -0.40 -13.04 13.76
N THR A 240 0.12 -14.14 14.29
CA THR A 240 1.27 -14.85 13.70
C THR A 240 1.08 -16.36 13.66
N ARG A 241 1.78 -17.01 12.72
CA ARG A 241 2.00 -18.45 12.75
C ARG A 241 3.43 -18.78 13.13
N ARG A 242 3.63 -19.92 13.78
CA ARG A 242 4.95 -20.48 14.06
C ARG A 242 5.32 -21.47 12.97
N LEU A 243 6.50 -21.30 12.38
CA LEU A 243 7.03 -22.20 11.35
C LEU A 243 8.40 -22.72 11.77
N THR A 244 8.64 -24.01 11.51
CA THR A 244 9.98 -24.59 11.60
C THR A 244 10.64 -24.51 10.23
N LEU A 245 11.79 -23.84 10.16
CA LEU A 245 12.59 -23.69 8.95
C LEU A 245 13.42 -24.95 8.68
N ALA A 246 14.02 -25.02 7.48
CA ALA A 246 14.86 -26.15 7.05
C ALA A 246 16.09 -26.37 7.97
N ASP A 247 16.58 -25.32 8.63
CA ASP A 247 17.70 -25.40 9.59
C ASP A 247 17.27 -25.87 10.99
N GLY A 248 15.98 -26.16 11.18
CA GLY A 248 15.39 -26.58 12.46
C GLY A 248 14.99 -25.44 13.39
N THR A 249 15.25 -24.18 13.03
CA THR A 249 14.82 -23.03 13.83
C THR A 249 13.31 -22.82 13.73
N THR A 250 12.68 -22.40 14.83
CA THR A 250 11.27 -22.00 14.84
C THR A 250 11.16 -20.48 14.84
N VAL A 251 10.39 -19.94 13.90
CA VAL A 251 10.21 -18.50 13.67
C VAL A 251 8.73 -18.11 13.68
N HIS A 252 8.45 -16.84 13.97
CA HIS A 252 7.14 -16.26 13.75
C HIS A 252 7.04 -15.66 12.35
N VAL A 253 5.88 -15.82 11.72
CA VAL A 253 5.53 -15.14 10.47
C VAL A 253 4.20 -14.41 10.58
N ALA A 254 4.11 -13.26 9.91
CA ALA A 254 2.89 -12.48 9.70
C ALA A 254 2.72 -12.17 8.22
N THR A 255 1.51 -11.86 7.76
CA THR A 255 1.33 -11.31 6.41
C THR A 255 1.70 -9.82 6.40
N VAL A 256 2.10 -9.31 5.24
CA VAL A 256 2.29 -7.85 5.05
C VAL A 256 1.01 -7.09 5.38
N TYR A 257 -0.17 -7.64 5.06
CA TYR A 257 -1.47 -7.06 5.39
C TYR A 257 -1.62 -6.81 6.90
N ASP A 258 -1.37 -7.82 7.74
CA ASP A 258 -1.51 -7.69 9.19
C ASP A 258 -0.48 -6.72 9.76
N LEU A 259 0.75 -6.74 9.24
CA LEU A 259 1.79 -5.76 9.57
C LEU A 259 1.39 -4.34 9.16
N GLN A 260 0.71 -4.17 8.03
CA GLN A 260 0.24 -2.88 7.56
C GLN A 260 -0.94 -2.38 8.40
N MET A 261 -1.92 -3.22 8.71
CA MET A 261 -3.04 -2.88 9.61
C MET A 261 -2.51 -2.42 10.97
N ALA A 262 -1.55 -3.16 11.54
CA ALA A 262 -0.84 -2.78 12.74
C ALA A 262 -0.07 -1.46 12.53
N ASN A 263 0.72 -1.30 11.48
CA ASN A 263 1.47 -0.06 11.22
C ASN A 263 0.57 1.20 11.09
N TYR A 264 -0.65 1.06 10.58
CA TYR A 264 -1.61 2.16 10.53
C TYR A 264 -2.40 2.37 11.84
N GLY A 265 -2.16 1.56 12.87
CA GLY A 265 -2.84 1.67 14.17
C GLY A 265 -4.31 1.26 14.12
N VAL A 266 -4.70 0.43 13.15
CA VAL A 266 -6.06 -0.08 13.00
C VAL A 266 -6.19 -1.35 13.84
N ASP A 267 -7.03 -1.30 14.87
CA ASP A 267 -7.33 -2.49 15.67
C ASP A 267 -8.26 -3.42 14.90
N GLN A 268 -7.85 -4.69 14.79
CA GLN A 268 -8.65 -5.76 14.20
C GLN A 268 -9.24 -6.69 15.28
N GLY A 269 -9.36 -6.21 16.51
CA GLY A 269 -9.90 -6.96 17.66
C GLY A 269 -8.82 -7.56 18.58
N LEU A 270 -7.56 -7.16 18.39
CA LEU A 270 -6.41 -7.65 19.16
C LEU A 270 -6.10 -6.75 20.36
N GLY A 271 -6.55 -5.49 20.31
CA GLY A 271 -6.32 -4.47 21.33
C GLY A 271 -4.85 -4.08 21.50
N GLY A 272 -4.57 -3.39 22.61
CA GLY A 272 -3.24 -2.89 22.95
C GLY A 272 -3.20 -1.36 23.10
N PRO A 273 -2.11 -0.81 23.66
CA PRO A 273 -2.06 0.62 23.98
C PRO A 273 -1.82 1.54 22.78
N ASN A 274 -1.31 1.01 21.65
CA ASN A 274 -0.88 1.79 20.49
C ASN A 274 -1.84 1.69 19.29
N VAL A 275 -3.11 1.36 19.51
CA VAL A 275 -4.15 1.25 18.46
C VAL A 275 -5.32 2.19 18.77
N ALA A 276 -6.00 2.67 17.72
CA ALA A 276 -7.04 3.68 17.85
C ALA A 276 -8.45 3.07 17.94
N THR A 277 -9.19 3.42 18.99
CA THR A 277 -10.62 3.08 19.13
C THR A 277 -11.50 4.01 18.31
N SER A 278 -11.12 5.29 18.19
CA SER A 278 -11.83 6.32 17.44
C SER A 278 -10.88 7.13 16.54
N TYR A 279 -11.42 7.93 15.62
CA TYR A 279 -10.62 8.88 14.84
C TYR A 279 -10.17 10.11 15.64
N ASP A 280 -10.74 10.30 16.83
CA ASP A 280 -10.40 11.38 17.74
C ASP A 280 -9.27 11.02 18.70
N ASP A 281 -8.87 9.75 18.74
CA ASP A 281 -7.77 9.26 19.56
C ASP A 281 -6.44 9.74 18.98
N ASP A 282 -5.58 10.30 19.83
CA ASP A 282 -4.24 10.74 19.45
C ASP A 282 -3.27 9.55 19.40
N VAL A 283 -3.49 8.69 18.42
CA VAL A 283 -2.65 7.52 18.11
C VAL A 283 -1.97 7.77 16.77
N PRO A 284 -0.68 7.42 16.60
CA PRO A 284 0.03 7.58 15.34
C PRO A 284 -0.77 7.10 14.14
N TYR A 285 -0.89 8.01 13.15
CA TYR A 285 -1.59 7.85 11.87
C TYR A 285 -3.13 7.94 11.93
N THR A 286 -3.72 8.39 13.03
CA THR A 286 -5.16 8.74 13.05
C THR A 286 -5.45 10.13 12.49
N PRO A 287 -6.73 10.45 12.16
CA PRO A 287 -7.13 11.81 11.81
C PRO A 287 -6.87 12.87 12.91
N ALA A 288 -6.99 12.52 14.20
CA ALA A 288 -6.63 13.42 15.29
C ALA A 288 -5.12 13.67 15.38
N TRP A 289 -4.33 12.61 15.23
CA TRP A 289 -2.87 12.69 15.21
C TRP A 289 -2.38 13.58 14.06
N GLN A 290 -2.83 13.34 12.83
CA GLN A 290 -2.33 14.10 11.68
C GLN A 290 -2.67 15.59 11.78
N GLU A 291 -3.77 15.96 12.42
CA GLU A 291 -4.23 17.37 12.50
C GLU A 291 -3.19 18.26 13.20
N LYS A 292 -2.43 17.68 14.13
CA LYS A 292 -1.34 18.37 14.84
C LYS A 292 -0.12 18.62 13.95
N HIS A 293 0.16 17.67 13.06
CA HIS A 293 1.33 17.72 12.17
C HIS A 293 1.06 18.56 10.93
N THR A 294 -0.13 18.41 10.35
CA THR A 294 -0.47 18.98 9.04
C THR A 294 -1.25 20.27 9.15
N SER A 295 -1.93 20.54 10.28
CA SER A 295 -2.96 21.58 10.45
C SER A 295 -4.25 21.38 9.63
N VAL A 296 -4.37 20.28 8.87
CA VAL A 296 -5.59 19.96 8.12
C VAL A 296 -6.64 19.44 9.09
N PRO A 297 -7.86 20.03 9.15
CA PRO A 297 -8.91 19.55 10.03
C PRO A 297 -9.25 18.07 9.78
N ARG A 298 -9.25 17.27 10.84
CA ARG A 298 -9.54 15.82 10.84
C ARG A 298 -10.84 15.48 10.12
N LYS A 299 -11.86 16.34 10.25
CA LYS A 299 -13.16 16.19 9.57
C LYS A 299 -13.02 16.17 8.05
N LEU A 300 -12.12 16.98 7.50
CA LEU A 300 -11.87 17.05 6.06
C LEU A 300 -11.08 15.85 5.59
N VAL A 301 -10.09 15.41 6.38
CA VAL A 301 -9.32 14.18 6.09
C VAL A 301 -10.23 12.96 6.05
N ILE A 302 -11.10 12.80 7.05
CA ILE A 302 -12.10 11.73 7.11
C ILE A 302 -13.05 11.81 5.91
N GLN A 303 -13.58 13.00 5.62
CA GLN A 303 -14.48 13.20 4.48
C GLN A 303 -13.81 12.80 3.16
N VAL A 304 -12.65 13.37 2.86
CA VAL A 304 -11.95 13.14 1.58
C VAL A 304 -11.51 11.69 1.45
N ALA A 305 -10.97 11.07 2.51
CA ALA A 305 -10.58 9.66 2.48
C ALA A 305 -11.78 8.74 2.21
N ARG A 306 -12.91 9.00 2.88
CA ARG A 306 -14.14 8.21 2.71
C ARG A 306 -14.73 8.39 1.31
N GLU A 307 -14.82 9.62 0.82
CA GLU A 307 -15.35 9.88 -0.52
C GLU A 307 -14.43 9.31 -1.62
N PHE A 308 -13.11 9.43 -1.46
CA PHE A 308 -12.13 8.86 -2.38
C PHE A 308 -12.28 7.33 -2.48
N ALA A 309 -12.37 6.66 -1.34
CA ALA A 309 -12.56 5.21 -1.27
C ALA A 309 -13.96 4.78 -1.73
N ASP A 310 -15.03 5.48 -1.35
CA ASP A 310 -16.39 5.16 -1.82
C ASP A 310 -16.50 5.27 -3.34
N ASN A 311 -15.90 6.31 -3.93
CA ASN A 311 -15.82 6.43 -5.38
C ASN A 311 -15.06 5.26 -6.01
N ALA A 312 -13.88 4.92 -5.49
CA ALA A 312 -13.08 3.83 -6.03
C ALA A 312 -13.79 2.48 -5.93
N ASP A 313 -14.48 2.20 -4.83
CA ASP A 313 -15.25 0.97 -4.63
C ASP A 313 -16.38 0.85 -5.67
N ARG A 314 -17.18 1.92 -5.81
CA ARG A 314 -18.34 1.96 -6.72
C ARG A 314 -17.96 1.92 -8.20
N THR A 315 -16.77 2.41 -8.54
CA THR A 315 -16.31 2.52 -9.93
C THR A 315 -15.23 1.52 -10.30
N GLN A 316 -14.85 0.65 -9.36
CA GLN A 316 -13.75 -0.30 -9.49
C GLN A 316 -12.43 0.39 -9.87
N GLY A 317 -12.05 1.39 -9.06
CA GLY A 317 -10.72 1.99 -9.06
C GLY A 317 -10.60 3.35 -9.74
N LYS A 318 -11.68 4.05 -10.12
CA LYS A 318 -11.61 5.35 -10.83
C LYS A 318 -11.40 6.55 -9.92
N SER A 319 -10.52 6.40 -8.92
CA SER A 319 -9.99 7.49 -8.12
C SER A 319 -8.51 7.67 -8.44
N MET A 320 -8.08 8.89 -8.72
CA MET A 320 -6.72 9.20 -9.19
C MET A 320 -6.08 10.29 -8.33
N VAL A 321 -4.76 10.21 -8.14
CA VAL A 321 -3.98 11.28 -7.51
C VAL A 321 -2.92 11.77 -8.49
N ILE A 322 -3.04 13.04 -8.90
CA ILE A 322 -2.02 13.76 -9.65
C ILE A 322 -1.00 14.33 -8.66
N VAL A 323 0.26 13.91 -8.78
CA VAL A 323 1.36 14.33 -7.91
C VAL A 323 2.49 15.01 -8.70
N GLY A 324 3.32 15.80 -8.01
CA GLY A 324 4.42 16.51 -8.64
C GLY A 324 5.52 16.94 -7.67
N ALA A 325 6.40 17.82 -8.16
CA ALA A 325 7.63 18.22 -7.49
C ALA A 325 7.47 18.79 -6.07
N ALA A 326 6.33 19.40 -5.73
CA ALA A 326 6.13 19.93 -4.38
C ALA A 326 6.11 18.84 -3.30
N LEU A 327 5.87 17.58 -3.70
CA LEU A 327 6.05 16.40 -2.86
C LEU A 327 7.40 15.72 -3.14
N ASN A 328 7.78 15.58 -4.42
CA ASN A 328 8.96 14.80 -4.81
C ASN A 328 10.30 15.43 -4.39
N HIS A 329 10.35 16.75 -4.22
CA HIS A 329 11.58 17.48 -3.90
C HIS A 329 11.86 17.57 -2.38
N TRP A 330 11.09 16.86 -1.55
CA TRP A 330 11.43 16.68 -0.14
C TRP A 330 12.44 15.56 0.05
N TYR A 331 13.26 15.67 1.11
CA TYR A 331 14.24 14.64 1.45
C TYR A 331 13.57 13.27 1.69
N HIS A 332 12.41 13.26 2.34
CA HIS A 332 11.58 12.07 2.57
C HIS A 332 10.43 11.96 1.56
N ASN A 333 10.67 12.28 0.29
CA ASN A 333 9.65 12.15 -0.76
C ASN A 333 9.11 10.72 -0.88
N ASP A 334 9.94 9.72 -0.61
CA ASP A 334 9.57 8.31 -0.64
C ASP A 334 8.46 8.00 0.36
N MET A 335 8.48 8.59 1.56
CA MET A 335 7.42 8.44 2.55
C MET A 335 6.11 9.07 2.08
N ILE A 336 6.18 10.25 1.47
CA ILE A 336 4.99 10.95 0.94
C ILE A 336 4.38 10.13 -0.20
N TYR A 337 5.20 9.72 -1.16
CA TYR A 337 4.75 8.94 -2.32
C TYR A 337 4.21 7.58 -1.89
N ARG A 338 4.89 6.85 -1.00
CA ARG A 338 4.39 5.55 -0.50
C ARG A 338 3.09 5.69 0.27
N GLY A 339 2.88 6.78 1.02
CA GLY A 339 1.59 7.05 1.66
C GLY A 339 0.45 7.17 0.64
N ILE A 340 0.65 7.92 -0.44
CA ILE A 340 -0.32 8.12 -1.52
C ILE A 340 -0.50 6.83 -2.35
N ILE A 341 0.59 6.16 -2.70
CA ILE A 341 0.57 4.90 -3.46
C ILE A 341 -0.17 3.82 -2.68
N ASN A 342 0.08 3.70 -1.36
CA ASN A 342 -0.69 2.79 -0.51
C ASN A 342 -2.18 3.12 -0.55
N LEU A 343 -2.57 4.39 -0.44
CA LEU A 343 -3.98 4.78 -0.53
C LEU A 343 -4.62 4.31 -1.86
N LEU A 344 -3.90 4.45 -2.97
CA LEU A 344 -4.34 4.00 -4.29
C LEU A 344 -4.41 2.48 -4.40
N MET A 345 -3.43 1.73 -3.89
CA MET A 345 -3.45 0.26 -3.89
C MET A 345 -4.56 -0.29 -2.99
N MET A 346 -4.74 0.29 -1.80
CA MET A 346 -5.81 -0.08 -0.86
C MET A 346 -7.22 0.19 -1.43
N CYS A 347 -7.33 1.13 -2.36
CA CYS A 347 -8.56 1.43 -3.10
C CYS A 347 -8.62 0.77 -4.49
N GLY A 348 -7.67 -0.12 -4.82
CA GLY A 348 -7.61 -0.80 -6.13
C GLY A 348 -7.58 0.13 -7.34
N CYS A 349 -6.87 1.25 -7.27
CA CYS A 349 -6.87 2.27 -8.32
C CYS A 349 -5.76 2.08 -9.36
N ILE A 350 -4.64 1.45 -9.00
CA ILE A 350 -3.50 1.27 -9.90
C ILE A 350 -3.86 0.27 -11.02
N GLY A 351 -3.58 0.63 -12.27
CA GLY A 351 -3.88 -0.20 -13.46
C GLY A 351 -5.33 -0.11 -13.95
N LYS A 352 -6.12 0.84 -13.47
CA LYS A 352 -7.50 1.10 -13.93
C LYS A 352 -7.55 2.44 -14.66
N SER A 353 -8.16 2.47 -15.85
CA SER A 353 -8.41 3.74 -16.56
C SER A 353 -9.30 4.66 -15.72
N GLY A 354 -8.87 5.92 -15.56
CA GLY A 354 -9.45 6.91 -14.65
C GLY A 354 -8.98 6.78 -13.20
N GLY A 355 -8.02 5.90 -12.93
CA GLY A 355 -7.50 5.60 -11.60
C GLY A 355 -5.98 5.63 -11.55
N GLY A 356 -5.46 5.75 -10.33
CA GLY A 356 -4.06 5.43 -10.06
C GLY A 356 -3.16 6.62 -9.73
N TRP A 357 -1.85 6.37 -9.84
CA TRP A 357 -0.79 7.30 -9.48
C TRP A 357 -0.34 8.04 -10.73
N ALA A 358 -0.58 9.35 -10.77
CA ALA A 358 -0.33 10.19 -11.92
C ALA A 358 0.78 11.21 -11.57
N HIS A 359 2.03 10.74 -11.61
CA HIS A 359 3.21 11.56 -11.33
C HIS A 359 3.68 12.31 -12.57
N TYR A 360 3.79 13.63 -12.44
CA TYR A 360 4.29 14.44 -13.53
C TYR A 360 5.37 15.42 -13.04
N VAL A 361 6.55 15.36 -13.66
CA VAL A 361 7.74 16.20 -13.41
C VAL A 361 8.45 16.59 -14.73
N GLY A 362 9.77 16.53 -14.87
CA GLY A 362 10.46 16.74 -16.16
C GLY A 362 10.04 15.80 -17.28
#